data_AF-A0A5U8KA81-F1
#
_entry.id   AF-A0A5U8KA81-F1
#
_cell.length_a   1.000
_cell.length_b   1.000
_cell.length_c   1.000
_cell.angle_alpha   90.00
_cell.angle_beta   90.00
_cell.angle_gamma   90.00
#
_symmetry.space_group_name_H-M   'P 1'
#
loop_
_entity.id
_entity.type
_entity.pdbx_description
1 polymer ?
#
loop_
_entity_poly.entity_id
_entity_poly.type
_entity_poly.pdbx_seq_one_letter_code
_entity_poly.pdbx_strand_id
1 'polypeptide(L)'
;NPLVGTGSDRKHSSGRLDICDAIYEAFWSEMLGQVLPYGAVRTQAVLLIENDEIPERALLVREPVLRPAHFERSPYFRPQSEYEGKLIHDTQRVRNVIRKLPECLPVPYVGFSKEATLDPQIFCIEGLCEMARRQAWQMAYCRTRFLRLTTSPSNISIDGRLLDFNGLRCLFPADHHYNFEYGLRIKHQMSEPCILQQGLSNLCIYLGKYHFGKEFTKISCKMVSDTYNKIFRNACYLCYLDLLGVPCNIIEFNNIPDVLIRLANCIIAFLNSQSKVLHNPSKDSANELLLQKMLTKIIHKSLGKDIMECEVIENDIHYKNILLTFM
;
A
#
# COMPACT_ATOMS: atom_id res chain seq x y z
N ASN A 1 19.22 17.07 -18.27
CA ASN A 1 18.74 15.69 -17.99
C ASN A 1 17.45 15.50 -18.77
N PRO A 2 17.43 14.63 -19.81
CA PRO A 2 16.26 14.45 -20.69
C PRO A 2 15.01 13.88 -20.01
N LEU A 3 15.15 13.36 -18.79
CA LEU A 3 14.05 12.80 -17.99
C LEU A 3 13.36 13.85 -17.11
N VAL A 4 13.87 15.08 -17.06
CA VAL A 4 13.31 16.20 -16.28
C VAL A 4 12.39 17.03 -17.18
N GLY A 5 11.15 17.23 -16.73
CA GLY A 5 10.17 18.03 -17.47
C GLY A 5 10.24 19.52 -17.12
N THR A 6 9.65 20.37 -17.96
CA THR A 6 9.62 21.84 -17.75
C THR A 6 8.88 22.30 -16.49
N GLY A 7 8.06 21.44 -15.88
CA GLY A 7 7.33 21.71 -14.63
C GLY A 7 7.82 20.90 -13.42
N SER A 8 8.96 20.21 -13.52
CA SER A 8 9.52 19.46 -12.38
C SER A 8 9.97 20.42 -11.29
N ASP A 9 9.64 20.12 -10.03
CA ASP A 9 10.05 20.93 -8.90
C ASP A 9 11.57 20.88 -8.68
N ARG A 10 12.10 21.80 -7.88
CA ARG A 10 13.54 21.92 -7.65
C ARG A 10 14.14 20.69 -6.95
N LYS A 11 13.34 19.97 -6.16
CA LYS A 11 13.79 18.76 -5.45
C LYS A 11 13.96 17.59 -6.41
N HIS A 12 13.05 17.40 -7.37
CA HIS A 12 13.11 16.29 -8.32
C HIS A 12 13.86 16.61 -9.63
N SER A 13 14.28 17.85 -9.86
CA SER A 13 14.97 18.26 -11.09
C SER A 13 16.48 17.96 -11.11
N SER A 14 17.10 17.77 -9.94
CA SER A 14 18.56 17.62 -9.84
C SER A 14 19.06 16.18 -9.99
N GLY A 15 18.18 15.19 -9.81
CA GLY A 15 18.55 13.77 -9.77
C GLY A 15 19.43 13.38 -8.56
N ARG A 16 19.51 14.24 -7.54
CA ARG A 16 20.33 14.04 -6.35
C ARG A 16 19.52 13.34 -5.25
N LEU A 17 20.20 12.56 -4.44
CA LEU A 17 19.67 11.92 -3.24
C LEU A 17 20.58 12.28 -2.06
N ASP A 18 19.96 12.70 -0.96
CA ASP A 18 20.65 13.00 0.30
C ASP A 18 21.03 11.70 1.04
N ILE A 19 22.10 11.74 1.82
CA ILE A 19 22.53 10.58 2.63
C ILE A 19 21.44 10.11 3.60
N CYS A 20 20.70 11.03 4.24
CA CYS A 20 19.66 10.68 5.19
C CYS A 20 18.51 9.95 4.49
N ASP A 21 18.10 10.43 3.32
CA ASP A 21 17.07 9.79 2.51
C ASP A 21 17.54 8.41 2.02
N ALA A 22 18.80 8.28 1.59
CA ALA A 22 19.37 7.00 1.17
C ALA A 22 19.41 5.97 2.30
N ILE A 23 19.87 6.37 3.50
CA ILE A 23 19.90 5.51 4.69
C ILE A 23 18.48 5.16 5.13
N TYR A 24 17.57 6.13 5.16
CA TYR A 24 16.17 5.93 5.54
C TYR A 24 15.50 4.91 4.62
N GLU A 25 15.70 5.04 3.32
CA GLU A 25 15.16 4.10 2.35
C GLU A 25 15.81 2.71 2.45
N ALA A 26 17.13 2.64 2.64
CA ALA A 26 17.83 1.37 2.85
C ALA A 26 17.25 0.63 4.07
N PHE A 27 17.15 1.31 5.21
CA PHE A 27 16.60 0.77 6.44
C PHE A 27 15.16 0.24 6.26
N TRP A 28 14.28 1.04 5.66
CA TRP A 28 12.89 0.60 5.48
C TRP A 28 12.74 -0.50 4.44
N SER A 29 13.59 -0.53 3.41
CA SER A 29 13.60 -1.64 2.44
C SER A 29 13.97 -2.98 3.10
N GLU A 30 14.85 -2.94 4.09
CA GLU A 30 15.25 -4.10 4.88
C GLU A 30 14.12 -4.56 5.80
N MET A 31 13.59 -3.65 6.61
CA MET A 31 12.54 -3.92 7.59
C MET A 31 11.24 -4.38 6.92
N LEU A 32 10.75 -3.62 5.94
CA LEU A 32 9.53 -3.96 5.21
C LEU A 32 9.71 -5.19 4.34
N GLY A 33 10.93 -5.48 3.89
CA GLY A 33 11.25 -6.72 3.18
C GLY A 33 10.92 -7.98 3.97
N GLN A 34 10.95 -7.92 5.31
CA GLN A 34 10.67 -9.06 6.18
C GLN A 34 9.20 -9.18 6.60
N VAL A 35 8.48 -8.06 6.67
CA VAL A 35 7.13 -8.03 7.27
C VAL A 35 6.00 -7.86 6.26
N LEU A 36 6.28 -7.32 5.07
CA LEU A 36 5.27 -7.14 4.03
C LEU A 36 4.88 -8.47 3.40
N PRO A 37 3.59 -8.72 3.08
CA PRO A 37 3.12 -9.99 2.54
C PRO A 37 3.83 -10.45 1.25
N TYR A 38 4.24 -9.50 0.42
CA TYR A 38 5.00 -9.75 -0.81
C TYR A 38 6.39 -9.10 -0.78
N GLY A 39 6.83 -8.60 0.37
CA GLY A 39 8.14 -7.99 0.58
C GLY A 39 8.29 -6.57 0.03
N ALA A 40 9.54 -6.10 0.07
CA ALA A 40 9.99 -4.81 -0.43
C ALA A 40 11.18 -5.02 -1.39
N VAL A 41 11.37 -4.08 -2.32
CA VAL A 41 12.54 -4.07 -3.20
C VAL A 41 13.77 -3.72 -2.38
N ARG A 42 14.78 -4.58 -2.40
CA ARG A 42 15.94 -4.46 -1.52
C ARG A 42 16.92 -3.42 -2.02
N THR A 43 17.45 -2.65 -1.07
CA THR A 43 18.64 -1.84 -1.27
C THR A 43 19.87 -2.73 -1.10
N GLN A 44 20.76 -2.69 -2.08
CA GLN A 44 22.00 -3.47 -2.09
C GLN A 44 23.17 -2.70 -1.48
N ALA A 45 23.21 -1.38 -1.69
CA ALA A 45 24.26 -0.53 -1.14
C ALA A 45 23.83 0.94 -1.06
N VAL A 46 24.41 1.66 -0.11
CA VAL A 46 24.44 3.13 -0.05
C VAL A 46 25.89 3.55 -0.25
N LEU A 47 26.17 4.27 -1.33
CA LEU A 47 27.50 4.78 -1.64
C LEU A 47 27.56 6.27 -1.37
N LEU A 48 28.36 6.69 -0.40
CA LEU A 48 28.60 8.10 -0.11
C LEU A 48 29.42 8.71 -1.24
N ILE A 49 29.01 9.90 -1.69
CA ILE A 49 29.76 10.71 -2.64
C ILE A 49 30.31 11.90 -1.86
N GLU A 50 31.56 11.75 -1.41
CA GLU A 50 32.28 12.84 -0.75
C GLU A 50 32.59 13.93 -1.78
N ASN A 51 32.22 15.16 -1.45
CA ASN A 51 32.54 16.35 -2.24
C ASN A 51 32.56 17.56 -1.30
N ASP A 52 33.72 18.19 -1.15
CA ASP A 52 33.99 19.19 -0.09
C ASP A 52 33.08 20.45 -0.13
N GLU A 53 32.35 20.67 -1.22
CA GLU A 53 31.56 21.89 -1.45
C GLU A 53 30.03 21.73 -1.33
N ILE A 54 29.52 20.51 -1.16
CA ILE A 54 28.08 20.23 -1.30
C ILE A 54 27.61 19.27 -0.20
N PRO A 55 26.41 19.47 0.40
CA PRO A 55 25.84 18.52 1.37
C PRO A 55 25.89 17.07 0.89
N GLU A 56 26.15 16.17 1.84
CA GLU A 56 26.43 14.74 1.64
C GLU A 56 25.43 14.07 0.69
N ARG A 57 25.91 13.75 -0.52
CA ARG A 57 25.13 13.04 -1.52
C ARG A 57 25.38 11.55 -1.41
N ALA A 58 24.35 10.77 -1.70
CA ALA A 58 24.48 9.33 -1.78
C ALA A 58 23.98 8.78 -3.11
N LEU A 59 24.57 7.67 -3.55
CA LEU A 59 24.03 6.82 -4.59
C LEU A 59 23.45 5.56 -3.94
N LEU A 60 22.14 5.39 -4.08
CA LEU A 60 21.41 4.24 -3.56
C LEU A 60 21.30 3.17 -4.66
N VAL A 61 21.93 2.02 -4.44
CA VAL A 61 21.90 0.88 -5.36
C VAL A 61 20.77 -0.05 -4.93
N ARG A 62 19.82 -0.32 -5.81
CA ARG A 62 18.66 -1.20 -5.55
C ARG A 62 18.56 -2.28 -6.60
N GLU A 63 17.82 -3.33 -6.28
CA GLU A 63 17.45 -4.35 -7.27
C GLU A 63 16.67 -3.71 -8.44
N PRO A 64 16.98 -4.11 -9.68
CA PRO A 64 16.21 -3.66 -10.83
C PRO A 64 14.84 -4.35 -10.82
N VAL A 65 13.77 -3.55 -10.90
CA VAL A 65 12.40 -4.06 -10.93
C VAL A 65 11.56 -3.38 -12.01
N LEU A 66 10.66 -4.16 -12.61
CA LEU A 66 9.60 -3.62 -13.43
C LEU A 66 8.45 -3.14 -12.56
N ARG A 67 7.74 -2.13 -13.04
CA ARG A 67 6.68 -1.40 -12.32
C ARG A 67 5.53 -1.14 -13.29
N PRO A 68 4.28 -1.13 -12.82
CA PRO A 68 3.13 -0.77 -13.65
C PRO A 68 3.34 0.54 -14.44
N ALA A 69 3.89 1.58 -13.81
CA ALA A 69 4.13 2.87 -14.46
C ALA A 69 5.02 2.81 -15.72
N HIS A 70 5.88 1.80 -15.87
CA HIS A 70 6.67 1.63 -17.11
C HIS A 70 5.78 1.38 -18.33
N PHE A 71 4.57 0.86 -18.12
CA PHE A 71 3.60 0.52 -19.16
C PHE A 71 2.46 1.55 -19.28
N GLU A 72 2.43 2.56 -18.41
CA GLU A 72 1.41 3.62 -18.41
C GLU A 72 1.89 4.88 -19.12
N ARG A 73 0.95 5.75 -19.51
CA ARG A 73 1.25 7.08 -20.07
C ARG A 73 1.77 8.02 -18.98
N SER A 74 2.61 8.98 -19.37
CA SER A 74 2.97 10.15 -18.56
C SER A 74 2.39 11.41 -19.20
N PRO A 75 1.08 11.68 -19.04
CA PRO A 75 0.39 12.74 -19.78
C PRO A 75 0.83 14.16 -19.39
N TYR A 76 1.41 14.32 -18.19
CA TYR A 76 1.88 15.62 -17.69
C TYR A 76 3.36 15.87 -17.95
N PHE A 77 4.10 14.88 -18.48
CA PHE A 77 5.49 15.09 -18.85
C PHE A 77 5.59 15.99 -20.08
N ARG A 78 6.34 17.08 -19.93
CA ARG A 78 6.66 18.02 -21.01
C ARG A 78 8.18 18.12 -21.10
N PRO A 79 8.81 17.68 -22.20
CA PRO A 79 10.25 17.74 -22.33
C PRO A 79 10.74 19.19 -22.30
N GLN A 80 11.96 19.40 -21.85
CA GLN A 80 12.65 20.68 -22.06
C GLN A 80 12.86 20.92 -23.55
N SER A 81 12.83 22.18 -23.98
CA SER A 81 12.95 22.58 -25.40
C SER A 81 14.19 21.98 -26.07
N GLU A 82 15.29 21.85 -25.34
CA GLU A 82 16.54 21.24 -25.85
C GLU A 82 16.45 19.74 -26.18
N TYR A 83 15.44 19.03 -25.63
CA TYR A 83 15.15 17.62 -25.90
C TYR A 83 13.86 17.41 -26.69
N GLU A 84 13.16 18.48 -27.02
CA GLU A 84 11.98 18.41 -27.88
C GLU A 84 12.38 17.84 -29.25
N GLY A 85 11.63 16.85 -29.73
CA GLY A 85 11.96 16.09 -30.94
C GLY A 85 13.02 14.99 -30.80
N LYS A 86 13.78 14.93 -29.70
CA LYS A 86 14.75 13.85 -29.43
C LYS A 86 14.14 12.65 -28.70
N LEU A 87 13.00 12.86 -28.04
CA LEU A 87 12.30 11.82 -27.29
C LEU A 87 11.17 11.21 -28.11
N ILE A 88 10.97 9.90 -27.95
CA ILE A 88 9.81 9.20 -28.51
C ILE A 88 8.51 9.77 -27.90
N HIS A 89 7.51 9.99 -28.75
CA HIS A 89 6.19 10.43 -28.28
C HIS A 89 5.59 9.39 -27.33
N ASP A 90 5.09 9.81 -26.16
CA ASP A 90 4.65 8.90 -25.09
C ASP A 90 3.55 7.91 -25.54
N THR A 91 2.60 8.34 -26.40
CA THR A 91 1.64 7.43 -27.06
C THR A 91 2.33 6.26 -27.79
N GLN A 92 3.39 6.55 -28.55
CA GLN A 92 4.11 5.54 -29.32
C GLN A 92 4.95 4.66 -28.40
N ARG A 93 5.58 5.24 -27.38
CA ARG A 93 6.29 4.49 -26.33
C ARG A 93 5.37 3.47 -25.67
N VAL A 94 4.21 3.90 -25.15
CA VAL A 94 3.22 3.01 -24.50
C VAL A 94 2.74 1.92 -25.44
N ARG A 95 2.40 2.26 -26.69
CA ARG A 95 2.00 1.28 -27.72
C ARG A 95 3.07 0.20 -27.91
N ASN A 96 4.35 0.56 -27.87
CA ASN A 96 5.45 -0.38 -28.05
C ASN A 96 5.67 -1.25 -26.81
N VAL A 97 5.68 -0.66 -25.60
CA VAL A 97 6.03 -1.39 -24.37
C VAL A 97 4.88 -2.22 -23.82
N ILE A 98 3.62 -1.79 -23.95
CA ILE A 98 2.46 -2.49 -23.36
C ILE A 98 2.31 -3.93 -23.89
N ARG A 99 2.78 -4.20 -25.10
CA ARG A 99 2.75 -5.55 -25.70
C ARG A 99 3.70 -6.53 -25.01
N LYS A 100 4.69 -6.04 -24.27
CA LYS A 100 5.61 -6.86 -23.46
C LYS A 100 5.09 -7.12 -22.05
N LEU A 101 4.01 -6.43 -21.63
CA LEU A 101 3.45 -6.60 -20.30
C LEU A 101 3.08 -8.06 -19.99
N PRO A 102 2.44 -8.83 -20.90
CA PRO A 102 2.09 -10.22 -20.60
C PRO A 102 3.28 -11.07 -20.14
N GLU A 103 4.45 -10.92 -20.76
CA GLU A 103 5.68 -11.66 -20.40
C GLU A 103 6.22 -11.29 -19.01
N CYS A 104 5.81 -10.14 -18.48
CA CYS A 104 6.28 -9.61 -17.21
C CYS A 104 5.27 -9.84 -16.07
N LEU A 105 4.05 -10.30 -16.37
CA LEU A 105 3.00 -10.45 -15.36
C LEU A 105 3.33 -11.57 -14.37
N PRO A 106 2.95 -11.41 -13.08
CA PRO A 106 3.17 -12.44 -12.10
C PRO A 106 2.27 -13.64 -12.36
N VAL A 107 2.81 -14.84 -12.17
CA VAL A 107 2.08 -16.11 -12.23
C VAL A 107 2.02 -16.68 -10.80
N PRO A 108 0.83 -16.97 -10.26
CA PRO A 108 0.70 -17.60 -8.95
C PRO A 108 1.09 -19.08 -9.03
N TYR A 109 1.64 -19.63 -7.94
CA TYR A 109 1.95 -21.06 -7.85
C TYR A 109 0.69 -21.94 -7.87
N VAL A 110 -0.45 -21.42 -7.39
CA VAL A 110 -1.74 -22.11 -7.34
C VAL A 110 -2.82 -21.22 -7.96
N GLY A 111 -3.73 -21.83 -8.72
CA GLY A 111 -4.92 -21.14 -9.24
C GLY A 111 -4.75 -20.45 -10.59
N PHE A 112 -3.63 -20.68 -11.28
CA PHE A 112 -3.49 -20.37 -12.69
C PHE A 112 -4.15 -21.48 -13.52
N SER A 113 -5.04 -21.11 -14.44
CA SER A 113 -5.83 -22.08 -15.20
C SER A 113 -4.99 -22.81 -16.27
N LYS A 114 -5.44 -24.00 -16.67
CA LYS A 114 -4.80 -24.71 -17.79
C LYS A 114 -5.04 -23.96 -19.10
N GLU A 115 -6.20 -23.32 -19.22
CA GLU A 115 -6.62 -22.50 -20.35
C GLU A 115 -5.67 -21.31 -20.54
N ALA A 116 -5.19 -20.70 -19.46
CA ALA A 116 -4.19 -19.64 -19.51
C ALA A 116 -2.87 -20.08 -20.16
N THR A 117 -2.51 -21.37 -20.12
CA THR A 117 -1.31 -21.87 -20.81
C THR A 117 -1.46 -21.94 -22.33
N LEU A 118 -2.70 -21.89 -22.82
CA LEU A 118 -3.05 -22.05 -24.24
C LEU A 118 -3.58 -20.75 -24.86
N ASP A 119 -4.17 -19.85 -24.07
CA ASP A 119 -4.76 -18.59 -24.53
C ASP A 119 -4.04 -17.37 -23.91
N PRO A 120 -3.33 -16.55 -24.74
CA PRO A 120 -2.65 -15.35 -24.28
C PRO A 120 -3.55 -14.29 -23.62
N GLN A 121 -4.83 -14.21 -23.99
CA GLN A 121 -5.77 -13.28 -23.37
C GLN A 121 -6.11 -13.73 -21.95
N ILE A 122 -6.39 -15.02 -21.77
CA ILE A 122 -6.67 -15.60 -20.46
C ILE A 122 -5.44 -15.50 -19.57
N PHE A 123 -4.26 -15.84 -20.11
CA PHE A 123 -2.97 -15.65 -19.42
C PHE A 123 -2.83 -14.22 -18.88
N CYS A 124 -3.06 -13.23 -19.74
CA CYS A 124 -2.90 -11.84 -19.37
C CYS A 124 -3.93 -11.40 -18.31
N ILE A 125 -5.18 -11.85 -18.41
CA ILE A 125 -6.22 -11.54 -17.42
C ILE A 125 -5.85 -12.13 -16.06
N GLU A 126 -5.43 -13.39 -16.01
CA GLU A 126 -5.06 -14.05 -14.76
C GLU A 126 -3.80 -13.44 -14.14
N GLY A 127 -2.80 -13.09 -14.95
CA GLY A 127 -1.62 -12.37 -14.49
C GLY A 127 -1.92 -10.98 -13.95
N LEU A 128 -2.86 -10.24 -14.56
CA LEU A 128 -3.34 -8.95 -14.04
C LEU A 128 -4.11 -9.13 -12.73
N CYS A 129 -4.93 -10.18 -12.61
CA CYS A 129 -5.63 -10.52 -11.37
C CYS A 129 -4.64 -10.93 -10.26
N GLU A 130 -3.56 -11.63 -10.58
CA GLU A 130 -2.48 -11.92 -9.64
C GLU A 130 -1.77 -10.65 -9.20
N MET A 131 -1.41 -9.76 -10.13
CA MET A 131 -0.83 -8.47 -9.76
C MET A 131 -1.79 -7.70 -8.82
N ALA A 132 -3.08 -7.66 -9.14
CA ALA A 132 -4.09 -7.03 -8.30
C ALA A 132 -4.17 -7.64 -6.90
N ARG A 133 -4.12 -8.97 -6.78
CA ARG A 133 -4.09 -9.69 -5.51
C ARG A 133 -2.89 -9.28 -4.66
N ARG A 134 -1.68 -9.22 -5.25
CA ARG A 134 -0.46 -8.83 -4.52
C ARG A 134 -0.52 -7.40 -4.03
N GLN A 135 -0.94 -6.48 -4.90
CA GLN A 135 -1.09 -5.07 -4.54
C GLN A 135 -2.15 -4.87 -3.44
N ALA A 136 -3.28 -5.57 -3.53
CA ALA A 136 -4.34 -5.51 -2.52
C ALA A 136 -3.86 -5.98 -1.14
N TRP A 137 -3.11 -7.07 -1.05
CA TRP A 137 -2.53 -7.54 0.20
C TRP A 137 -1.52 -6.55 0.80
N GLN A 138 -0.60 -6.02 -0.01
CA GLN A 138 0.35 -5.00 0.44
C GLN A 138 -0.37 -3.79 1.03
N MET A 139 -1.36 -3.29 0.31
CA MET A 139 -2.12 -2.13 0.73
C MET A 139 -2.99 -2.40 1.96
N ALA A 140 -3.56 -3.59 2.08
CA ALA A 140 -4.30 -3.98 3.28
C ALA A 140 -3.39 -4.01 4.51
N TYR A 141 -2.21 -4.64 4.38
CA TYR A 141 -1.20 -4.64 5.45
C TYR A 141 -0.84 -3.22 5.88
N CYS A 142 -0.45 -2.37 4.92
CA CYS A 142 -0.07 -0.99 5.19
C CYS A 142 -1.21 -0.17 5.82
N ARG A 143 -2.44 -0.34 5.34
CA ARG A 143 -3.64 0.31 5.91
C ARG A 143 -3.83 -0.05 7.38
N THR A 144 -3.84 -1.34 7.69
CA THR A 144 -4.11 -1.81 9.06
C THR A 144 -3.02 -1.41 10.06
N ARG A 145 -1.79 -1.19 9.57
CA ARG A 145 -0.65 -0.72 10.37
C ARG A 145 -0.43 0.78 10.32
N PHE A 146 -1.39 1.55 9.79
CA PHE A 146 -1.29 3.02 9.70
C PHE A 146 -0.05 3.50 8.92
N LEU A 147 0.50 2.67 8.03
CA LEU A 147 1.62 3.04 7.17
C LEU A 147 1.12 3.80 5.96
N ARG A 148 1.58 5.04 5.81
CA ARG A 148 1.37 5.85 4.60
C ARG A 148 2.66 5.85 3.79
N LEU A 149 2.59 5.38 2.56
CA LEU A 149 3.75 5.19 1.68
C LEU A 149 3.85 6.24 0.57
N THR A 150 2.76 6.96 0.28
CA THR A 150 2.58 7.76 -0.94
C THR A 150 2.59 6.91 -2.22
N THR A 151 1.98 5.72 -2.14
CA THR A 151 2.04 4.72 -3.21
C THR A 151 1.35 5.17 -4.49
N SER A 152 2.01 4.92 -5.61
CA SER A 152 1.48 5.06 -6.96
C SER A 152 1.95 3.87 -7.83
N PRO A 153 1.47 3.73 -9.07
CA PRO A 153 1.98 2.72 -10.02
C PRO A 153 3.50 2.76 -10.25
N SER A 154 4.22 3.82 -9.83
CA SER A 154 5.69 3.91 -9.88
C SER A 154 6.40 3.52 -8.58
N ASN A 155 5.67 3.24 -7.50
CA ASN A 155 6.21 2.88 -6.17
C ASN A 155 5.87 1.44 -5.77
N ILE A 156 5.43 0.63 -6.73
CA ILE A 156 5.19 -0.80 -6.58
C ILE A 156 5.72 -1.52 -7.82
N SER A 157 6.33 -2.69 -7.64
CA SER A 157 6.76 -3.53 -8.75
C SER A 157 5.63 -4.42 -9.25
N ILE A 158 5.81 -4.99 -10.44
CA ILE A 158 4.84 -5.90 -11.06
C ILE A 158 4.66 -7.19 -10.23
N ASP A 159 5.73 -7.65 -9.58
CA ASP A 159 5.68 -8.81 -8.67
C ASP A 159 5.07 -8.48 -7.29
N GLY A 160 4.66 -7.23 -7.05
CA GLY A 160 3.96 -6.79 -5.85
C GLY A 160 4.85 -6.26 -4.73
N ARG A 161 6.18 -6.20 -4.88
CA ARG A 161 7.08 -5.59 -3.89
C ARG A 161 6.93 -4.07 -3.85
N LEU A 162 6.90 -3.50 -2.65
CA LEU A 162 6.89 -2.06 -2.45
C LEU A 162 8.30 -1.47 -2.52
N LEU A 163 8.40 -0.19 -2.90
CA LEU A 163 9.66 0.53 -2.99
C LEU A 163 9.46 2.05 -2.90
N ASP A 164 10.57 2.81 -2.82
CA ASP A 164 10.57 4.27 -2.68
C ASP A 164 9.96 4.72 -1.35
N PHE A 165 10.66 4.38 -0.27
CA PHE A 165 10.18 4.57 1.10
C PHE A 165 10.43 5.96 1.67
N ASN A 166 10.91 6.93 0.89
CA ASN A 166 11.19 8.29 1.39
C ASN A 166 9.93 8.97 1.97
N GLY A 167 8.76 8.67 1.38
CA GLY A 167 7.46 9.14 1.83
C GLY A 167 6.84 8.38 3.01
N LEU A 168 7.43 7.25 3.41
CA LEU A 168 6.88 6.34 4.41
C LEU A 168 6.75 7.02 5.77
N ARG A 169 5.56 6.98 6.37
CA ARG A 169 5.30 7.43 7.74
C ARG A 169 4.31 6.50 8.43
N CYS A 170 4.54 6.19 9.71
CA CYS A 170 3.53 5.60 10.57
C CYS A 170 2.62 6.70 11.10
N LEU A 171 1.31 6.54 10.88
CA LEU A 171 0.26 7.47 11.29
C LEU A 171 -0.58 6.87 12.42
N PHE A 172 0.06 6.12 13.33
CA PHE A 172 -0.66 5.53 14.42
C PHE A 172 -1.29 6.63 15.30
N PRO A 173 -2.58 6.55 15.68
CA PRO A 173 -3.27 7.66 16.34
C PRO A 173 -2.65 8.17 17.64
N ALA A 174 -1.95 7.30 18.39
CA ALA A 174 -1.30 7.71 19.64
C ALA A 174 -0.07 8.61 19.42
N ASP A 175 0.54 8.58 18.23
CA ASP A 175 1.79 9.28 17.92
C ASP A 175 1.58 10.69 17.33
N HIS A 176 0.33 11.04 16.98
CA HIS A 176 0.02 12.29 16.28
C HIS A 176 -1.16 13.05 16.87
N HIS A 177 -0.99 14.35 17.08
CA HIS A 177 -2.09 15.24 17.41
C HIS A 177 -3.12 15.24 16.28
N TYR A 178 -4.39 15.02 16.61
CA TYR A 178 -5.46 15.14 15.62
C TYR A 178 -5.65 16.61 15.20
N ASN A 179 -4.95 16.99 14.14
CA ASN A 179 -5.03 18.30 13.50
C ASN A 179 -5.37 18.15 12.00
N PHE A 180 -5.51 19.28 11.30
CA PHE A 180 -5.86 19.29 9.88
C PHE A 180 -4.83 18.53 9.02
N GLU A 181 -3.53 18.69 9.30
CA GLU A 181 -2.47 18.04 8.54
C GLU A 181 -2.47 16.52 8.72
N TYR A 182 -2.61 16.04 9.96
CA TYR A 182 -2.78 14.62 10.26
C TYR A 182 -4.02 14.06 9.56
N GLY A 183 -5.14 14.78 9.60
CA GLY A 183 -6.36 14.41 8.87
C GLY A 183 -6.14 14.28 7.36
N LEU A 184 -5.36 15.18 6.75
CA LEU A 184 -4.97 15.06 5.34
C LEU A 184 -4.09 13.83 5.08
N ARG A 185 -3.10 13.56 5.94
CA ARG A 185 -2.21 12.38 5.81
C ARG A 185 -2.98 11.07 5.91
N ILE A 186 -3.95 10.97 6.83
CA ILE A 186 -4.84 9.81 6.94
C ILE A 186 -5.71 9.68 5.69
N LYS A 187 -6.31 10.77 5.20
CA LYS A 187 -7.08 10.74 3.93
C LYS A 187 -6.22 10.26 2.76
N HIS A 188 -4.98 10.72 2.65
CA HIS A 188 -4.05 10.24 1.62
C HIS A 188 -3.80 8.74 1.76
N GLN A 189 -3.46 8.26 2.95
CA GLN A 189 -3.30 6.83 3.21
C GLN A 189 -4.55 6.01 2.82
N MET A 190 -5.74 6.53 3.12
CA MET A 190 -7.00 5.89 2.77
C MET A 190 -7.28 5.89 1.25
N SER A 191 -6.65 6.77 0.49
CA SER A 191 -6.79 6.84 -0.97
C SER A 191 -5.78 5.96 -1.74
N GLU A 192 -4.63 5.59 -1.14
CA GLU A 192 -3.57 4.83 -1.83
C GLU A 192 -4.04 3.57 -2.55
N PRO A 193 -4.94 2.72 -1.99
CA PRO A 193 -5.41 1.53 -2.70
C PRO A 193 -6.18 1.85 -3.97
N CYS A 194 -6.97 2.93 -3.96
CA CYS A 194 -7.73 3.38 -5.12
C CYS A 194 -6.81 3.87 -6.25
N ILE A 195 -5.69 4.53 -5.89
CA ILE A 195 -4.67 4.97 -6.85
C ILE A 195 -4.07 3.76 -7.60
N LEU A 196 -3.76 2.68 -6.87
CA LEU A 196 -3.25 1.45 -7.49
C LEU A 196 -4.29 0.72 -8.33
N GLN A 197 -5.54 0.66 -7.89
CA GLN A 197 -6.65 0.11 -8.66
C GLN A 197 -6.90 0.87 -9.98
N GLN A 198 -6.71 2.19 -9.96
CA GLN A 198 -6.73 3.00 -11.17
C GLN A 198 -5.57 2.64 -12.11
N GLY A 199 -4.35 2.47 -11.60
CA GLY A 199 -3.20 2.00 -12.40
C GLY A 199 -3.44 0.64 -13.06
N LEU A 200 -3.97 -0.32 -12.29
CA LEU A 200 -4.40 -1.63 -12.80
C LEU A 200 -5.41 -1.51 -13.94
N SER A 201 -6.40 -0.62 -13.79
CA SER A 201 -7.39 -0.34 -14.82
C SER A 201 -6.76 0.29 -16.07
N ASN A 202 -5.79 1.19 -15.89
CA ASN A 202 -5.05 1.80 -17.00
C ASN A 202 -4.33 0.72 -17.82
N LEU A 203 -3.69 -0.27 -17.19
CA LEU A 203 -3.04 -1.37 -17.90
C LEU A 203 -4.03 -2.19 -18.73
N CYS A 204 -5.20 -2.52 -18.18
CA CYS A 204 -6.28 -3.23 -18.89
C CYS A 204 -6.74 -2.44 -20.13
N ILE A 205 -6.88 -1.13 -19.98
CA ILE A 205 -7.26 -0.21 -21.07
C ILE A 205 -6.17 -0.17 -22.15
N TYR A 206 -4.90 -0.03 -21.78
CA TYR A 206 -3.81 0.04 -22.76
C TYR A 206 -3.60 -1.29 -23.48
N LEU A 207 -3.72 -2.42 -22.79
CA LEU A 207 -3.65 -3.75 -23.40
C LEU A 207 -4.79 -3.96 -24.41
N GLY A 208 -6.03 -3.66 -24.05
CA GLY A 208 -7.12 -3.78 -25.03
C GLY A 208 -7.00 -2.77 -26.17
N LYS A 209 -6.55 -1.54 -25.91
CA LYS A 209 -6.34 -0.53 -26.95
C LYS A 209 -5.27 -0.92 -27.98
N TYR A 210 -4.17 -1.52 -27.54
CA TYR A 210 -2.99 -1.72 -28.39
C TYR A 210 -2.66 -3.18 -28.72
N HIS A 211 -3.36 -4.16 -28.10
CA HIS A 211 -3.08 -5.58 -28.26
C HIS A 211 -4.34 -6.46 -28.43
N PHE A 212 -5.29 -6.45 -27.49
CA PHE A 212 -6.34 -7.48 -27.41
C PHE A 212 -7.77 -7.03 -27.77
N GLY A 213 -8.02 -5.73 -27.96
CA GLY A 213 -9.33 -5.20 -28.32
C GLY A 213 -10.23 -4.82 -27.15
N LYS A 214 -11.45 -4.33 -27.47
CA LYS A 214 -12.37 -3.72 -26.49
C LYS A 214 -13.01 -4.72 -25.54
N GLU A 215 -13.35 -5.92 -26.01
CA GLU A 215 -13.95 -6.96 -25.16
C GLU A 215 -12.98 -7.40 -24.07
N PHE A 216 -11.68 -7.53 -24.41
CA PHE A 216 -10.63 -7.77 -23.43
C PHE A 216 -10.63 -6.69 -22.34
N THR A 217 -10.66 -5.40 -22.69
CA THR A 217 -10.68 -4.31 -21.69
C THR A 217 -11.89 -4.43 -20.76
N LYS A 218 -13.08 -4.71 -21.29
CA LYS A 218 -14.30 -4.84 -20.48
C LYS A 218 -14.20 -5.99 -19.48
N ILE A 219 -13.75 -7.17 -19.94
CA ILE A 219 -13.61 -8.36 -19.10
C ILE A 219 -12.49 -8.17 -18.07
N SER A 220 -11.30 -7.77 -18.51
CA SER A 220 -10.12 -7.58 -17.65
C SER A 220 -10.36 -6.52 -16.57
N CYS A 221 -10.87 -5.34 -16.91
CA CYS A 221 -11.17 -4.30 -15.91
C CYS A 221 -12.12 -4.81 -14.82
N LYS A 222 -13.16 -5.55 -15.22
CA LYS A 222 -14.12 -6.12 -14.26
C LYS A 222 -13.44 -7.14 -13.36
N MET A 223 -12.77 -8.15 -13.93
CA MET A 223 -12.13 -9.22 -13.16
C MET A 223 -11.04 -8.71 -12.23
N VAL A 224 -10.23 -7.76 -12.70
CA VAL A 224 -9.15 -7.14 -11.92
C VAL A 224 -9.71 -6.32 -10.77
N SER A 225 -10.75 -5.51 -11.01
CA SER A 225 -11.42 -4.73 -9.98
C SER A 225 -12.10 -5.62 -8.93
N ASP A 226 -12.85 -6.63 -9.37
CA ASP A 226 -13.52 -7.59 -8.48
C ASP A 226 -12.50 -8.35 -7.63
N THR A 227 -11.38 -8.77 -8.23
CA THR A 227 -10.26 -9.40 -7.54
C THR A 227 -9.64 -8.45 -6.51
N TYR A 228 -9.25 -7.24 -6.90
CA TYR A 228 -8.63 -6.28 -6.00
C TYR A 228 -9.52 -6.01 -4.79
N ASN A 229 -10.79 -5.66 -5.02
CA ASN A 229 -11.74 -5.31 -3.96
C ASN A 229 -11.98 -6.48 -2.99
N LYS A 230 -12.18 -7.69 -3.52
CA LYS A 230 -12.40 -8.89 -2.70
C LYS A 230 -11.17 -9.18 -1.86
N ILE A 231 -9.98 -9.21 -2.48
CA ILE A 231 -8.74 -9.52 -1.78
C ILE A 231 -8.43 -8.46 -0.72
N PHE A 232 -8.51 -7.18 -1.10
CA PHE A 232 -8.20 -6.05 -0.22
C PHE A 232 -9.08 -6.06 1.03
N ARG A 233 -10.39 -6.26 0.86
CA ARG A 233 -11.34 -6.31 1.98
C ARG A 233 -11.03 -7.46 2.94
N ASN A 234 -10.88 -8.67 2.42
CA ASN A 234 -10.64 -9.85 3.25
C ASN A 234 -9.26 -9.77 3.93
N ALA A 235 -8.24 -9.30 3.21
CA ALA A 235 -6.92 -9.05 3.77
C ALA A 235 -6.94 -8.00 4.89
N CYS A 236 -7.71 -6.92 4.75
CA CYS A 236 -7.87 -5.94 5.84
C CYS A 236 -8.43 -6.60 7.09
N TYR A 237 -9.49 -7.41 6.97
CA TYR A 237 -10.05 -8.10 8.13
C TYR A 237 -9.05 -9.03 8.81
N LEU A 238 -8.33 -9.86 8.04
CA LEU A 238 -7.31 -10.73 8.60
C LEU A 238 -6.18 -9.94 9.26
N CYS A 239 -5.68 -8.88 8.63
CA CYS A 239 -4.62 -8.06 9.20
C CYS A 239 -5.05 -7.32 10.47
N TYR A 240 -6.31 -6.92 10.60
CA TYR A 240 -6.85 -6.35 11.84
C TYR A 240 -7.05 -7.41 12.91
N LEU A 241 -7.55 -8.60 12.57
CA LEU A 241 -7.71 -9.72 13.50
C LEU A 241 -6.35 -10.19 14.05
N ASP A 242 -5.33 -10.23 13.18
CA ASP A 242 -3.94 -10.51 13.55
C ASP A 242 -3.38 -9.50 14.55
N LEU A 243 -3.64 -8.19 14.37
CA LEU A 243 -3.30 -7.16 15.35
C LEU A 243 -3.95 -7.37 16.72
N LEU A 244 -5.08 -8.07 16.75
CA LEU A 244 -5.82 -8.37 17.96
C LEU A 244 -5.40 -9.71 18.59
N GLY A 245 -4.37 -10.36 18.03
CA GLY A 245 -3.87 -11.64 18.48
C GLY A 245 -4.79 -12.82 18.12
N VAL A 246 -5.73 -12.63 17.20
CA VAL A 246 -6.54 -13.74 16.67
C VAL A 246 -5.68 -14.56 15.71
N PRO A 247 -5.48 -15.87 15.94
CA PRO A 247 -4.66 -16.71 15.09
C PRO A 247 -5.30 -16.82 13.69
N CYS A 248 -4.84 -16.02 12.74
CA CYS A 248 -5.43 -15.97 11.41
C CYS A 248 -5.09 -17.19 10.55
N ASN A 249 -4.14 -18.03 10.97
CA ASN A 249 -3.78 -19.28 10.29
C ASN A 249 -4.90 -20.34 10.32
N ILE A 250 -5.89 -20.21 11.21
CA ILE A 250 -7.05 -21.10 11.26
C ILE A 250 -8.29 -20.53 10.55
N ILE A 251 -8.19 -19.32 9.97
CA ILE A 251 -9.30 -18.66 9.29
C ILE A 251 -9.14 -18.85 7.78
N GLU A 252 -10.16 -19.41 7.14
CA GLU A 252 -10.18 -19.51 5.68
C GLU A 252 -10.34 -18.12 5.04
N PHE A 253 -9.39 -17.74 4.19
CA PHE A 253 -9.34 -16.41 3.56
C PHE A 253 -10.64 -16.00 2.84
N ASN A 254 -11.32 -16.96 2.21
CA ASN A 254 -12.55 -16.71 1.46
C ASN A 254 -13.82 -16.80 2.33
N ASN A 255 -13.71 -17.23 3.59
CA ASN A 255 -14.84 -17.54 4.45
C ASN A 255 -14.56 -17.08 5.90
N ILE A 256 -14.33 -15.77 6.06
CA ILE A 256 -14.12 -15.16 7.39
C ILE A 256 -15.48 -15.13 8.12
N PRO A 257 -15.60 -15.74 9.31
CA PRO A 257 -16.86 -15.73 10.06
C PRO A 257 -17.40 -14.33 10.33
N ASP A 258 -18.71 -14.12 10.18
CA ASP A 258 -19.37 -12.82 10.36
C ASP A 258 -19.12 -12.21 11.75
N VAL A 259 -18.99 -13.04 12.78
CA VAL A 259 -18.66 -12.61 14.15
C VAL A 259 -17.29 -11.93 14.21
N LEU A 260 -16.28 -12.45 13.48
CA LEU A 260 -14.94 -11.88 13.44
C LEU A 260 -14.90 -10.62 12.58
N ILE A 261 -15.66 -10.58 11.48
CA ILE A 261 -15.85 -9.36 10.68
C ILE A 261 -16.46 -8.25 11.56
N ARG A 262 -17.50 -8.57 12.33
CA ARG A 262 -18.14 -7.62 13.26
C ARG A 262 -17.15 -7.14 14.31
N LEU A 263 -16.38 -8.05 14.92
CA LEU A 263 -15.35 -7.71 15.91
C LEU A 263 -14.33 -6.72 15.36
N ALA A 264 -13.75 -7.01 14.19
CA ALA A 264 -12.78 -6.13 13.54
C ALA A 264 -13.38 -4.75 13.27
N ASN A 265 -14.59 -4.68 12.70
CA ASN A 265 -15.27 -3.42 12.42
C ASN A 265 -15.53 -2.58 13.68
N CYS A 266 -16.00 -3.21 14.77
CA CYS A 266 -16.28 -2.50 16.01
C CYS A 266 -14.99 -1.95 16.64
N ILE A 267 -13.88 -2.69 16.60
CA ILE A 267 -12.60 -2.22 17.14
C ILE A 267 -12.02 -1.09 16.30
N ILE A 268 -12.07 -1.16 14.97
CA ILE A 268 -11.62 -0.07 14.10
C ILE A 268 -12.42 1.21 14.38
N ALA A 269 -13.75 1.08 14.49
CA ALA A 269 -14.61 2.22 14.80
C ALA A 269 -14.28 2.82 16.17
N PHE A 270 -14.02 1.97 17.17
CA PHE A 270 -13.58 2.39 18.50
C PHE A 270 -12.21 3.10 18.48
N LEU A 271 -11.20 2.55 17.79
CA LEU A 271 -9.89 3.22 17.67
C LEU A 271 -10.01 4.61 17.04
N ASN A 272 -10.87 4.74 16.03
CA ASN A 272 -11.13 6.01 15.37
C ASN A 272 -11.88 7.01 16.27
N SER A 273 -12.89 6.56 17.03
CA SER A 273 -13.63 7.42 17.97
C SER A 273 -12.73 7.95 19.09
N GLN A 274 -11.73 7.15 19.50
CA GLN A 274 -10.81 7.46 20.58
C GLN A 274 -9.55 8.21 20.13
N SER A 275 -9.39 8.50 18.82
CA SER A 275 -8.20 9.16 18.26
C SER A 275 -7.82 10.48 18.94
N LYS A 276 -8.79 11.27 19.42
CA LYS A 276 -8.55 12.52 20.16
C LYS A 276 -8.06 12.30 21.60
N VAL A 277 -8.44 11.17 22.20
CA VAL A 277 -8.13 10.80 23.59
C VAL A 277 -6.79 10.06 23.67
N LEU A 278 -6.48 9.24 22.67
CA LEU A 278 -5.24 8.47 22.57
C LEU A 278 -3.99 9.36 22.47
N HIS A 279 -4.14 10.58 21.95
CA HIS A 279 -3.04 11.52 21.84
C HIS A 279 -3.04 12.55 22.99
N ASN A 280 -2.15 12.38 23.99
CA ASN A 280 -1.93 13.37 25.05
C ASN A 280 -0.44 13.75 25.17
N PRO A 281 -0.05 15.02 24.90
CA PRO A 281 1.36 15.46 24.96
C PRO A 281 1.88 15.67 26.39
N SER A 282 1.05 15.56 27.44
CA SER A 282 1.40 16.01 28.80
C SER A 282 1.94 14.93 29.75
N LYS A 283 2.19 13.69 29.32
CA LYS A 283 2.85 12.66 30.15
C LYS A 283 3.72 11.72 29.34
N ASP A 284 5.03 11.78 29.56
CA ASP A 284 5.97 10.72 29.24
C ASP A 284 5.49 9.37 29.83
N SER A 285 5.62 8.29 29.05
CA SER A 285 5.42 6.87 29.40
C SER A 285 3.99 6.31 29.60
N ALA A 286 2.92 7.13 29.69
CA ALA A 286 1.59 6.62 30.06
C ALA A 286 0.66 6.19 28.88
N ASN A 287 0.96 6.57 27.63
CA ASN A 287 0.04 6.41 26.50
C ASN A 287 0.03 5.00 25.88
N GLU A 288 1.18 4.29 25.81
CA GLU A 288 1.20 2.87 25.40
C GLU A 288 0.33 2.02 26.35
N LEU A 289 0.34 2.36 27.64
CA LEU A 289 -0.54 1.75 28.63
C LEU A 289 -2.02 2.08 28.40
N LEU A 290 -2.42 3.18 27.74
CA LEU A 290 -3.83 3.54 27.61
C LEU A 290 -4.56 2.62 26.64
N LEU A 291 -4.03 2.44 25.42
CA LEU A 291 -4.62 1.50 24.47
C LEU A 291 -4.58 0.07 25.00
N GLN A 292 -3.45 -0.32 25.61
CA GLN A 292 -3.32 -1.62 26.25
C GLN A 292 -4.37 -1.78 27.37
N LYS A 293 -4.53 -0.80 28.28
CA LYS A 293 -5.57 -0.81 29.32
C LYS A 293 -6.98 -0.89 28.73
N MET A 294 -7.26 -0.18 27.64
CA MET A 294 -8.55 -0.22 26.95
C MET A 294 -8.85 -1.62 26.40
N LEU A 295 -7.91 -2.22 25.68
CA LEU A 295 -8.05 -3.57 25.12
C LEU A 295 -8.09 -4.64 26.22
N THR A 296 -7.20 -4.56 27.22
CA THR A 296 -7.20 -5.43 28.40
C THR A 296 -8.52 -5.35 29.15
N LYS A 297 -9.12 -4.15 29.30
CA LYS A 297 -10.44 -3.98 29.91
C LYS A 297 -11.55 -4.65 29.08
N ILE A 298 -11.51 -4.52 27.75
CA ILE A 298 -12.45 -5.23 26.85
C ILE A 298 -12.37 -6.74 27.07
N ILE A 299 -11.15 -7.29 27.09
CA ILE A 299 -10.91 -8.73 27.28
C ILE A 299 -11.36 -9.19 28.67
N HIS A 300 -11.07 -8.41 29.72
CA HIS A 300 -11.49 -8.79 31.07
C HIS A 300 -13.02 -8.73 31.24
N LYS A 301 -13.68 -7.70 30.72
CA LYS A 301 -15.15 -7.62 30.74
C LYS A 301 -15.80 -8.72 29.91
N SER A 302 -15.23 -9.09 28.76
CA SER A 302 -15.77 -10.23 27.98
C SER A 302 -15.63 -11.57 28.71
N LEU A 303 -14.63 -11.72 29.58
CA LEU A 303 -14.44 -12.87 30.46
C LEU A 303 -15.22 -12.76 31.78
N GLY A 304 -16.11 -11.78 31.94
CA GLY A 304 -16.92 -11.58 33.15
C GLY A 304 -16.13 -11.11 34.39
N LYS A 305 -14.92 -10.56 34.20
CA LYS A 305 -14.08 -10.03 35.29
C LYS A 305 -14.33 -8.53 35.47
N ASP A 306 -14.64 -8.12 36.69
CA ASP A 306 -14.88 -6.72 37.03
C ASP A 306 -13.56 -6.01 37.37
N ILE A 307 -13.26 -4.90 36.67
CA ILE A 307 -12.04 -4.09 36.88
C ILE A 307 -12.44 -2.62 36.99
N MET A 308 -11.81 -1.93 37.95
CA MET A 308 -12.03 -0.51 38.29
C MET A 308 -12.21 0.41 37.08
N GLU A 309 -13.13 1.35 37.26
CA GLU A 309 -13.84 2.08 36.22
C GLU A 309 -13.01 3.18 35.54
N CYS A 310 -13.34 3.44 34.28
CA CYS A 310 -12.84 4.59 33.52
C CYS A 310 -14.06 5.10 32.74
N GLU A 311 -14.78 6.07 33.31
CA GLU A 311 -16.12 6.53 32.89
C GLU A 311 -16.19 6.93 31.40
N VAL A 312 -15.08 7.41 30.83
CA VAL A 312 -14.99 7.92 29.45
C VAL A 312 -15.28 6.82 28.41
N ILE A 313 -15.00 5.55 28.71
CA ILE A 313 -15.06 4.45 27.73
C ILE A 313 -16.44 3.77 27.72
N GLU A 314 -17.16 3.77 28.85
CA GLU A 314 -18.38 2.98 28.99
C GLU A 314 -19.59 3.53 28.23
N ASN A 315 -19.53 4.80 27.83
CA ASN A 315 -20.55 5.43 27.01
C ASN A 315 -20.30 5.31 25.49
N ASP A 316 -19.16 4.77 25.06
CA ASP A 316 -18.88 4.56 23.64
C ASP A 316 -19.71 3.39 23.08
N ILE A 317 -20.52 3.65 22.06
CA ILE A 317 -21.40 2.64 21.45
C ILE A 317 -20.61 1.52 20.79
N HIS A 318 -19.43 1.80 20.25
CA HIS A 318 -18.55 0.80 19.66
C HIS A 318 -17.95 -0.10 20.74
N TYR A 319 -17.58 0.46 21.90
CA TYR A 319 -17.14 -0.32 23.05
C TYR A 319 -18.21 -1.34 23.50
N LYS A 320 -19.47 -0.92 23.63
CA LYS A 320 -20.59 -1.81 23.97
C LYS A 320 -20.79 -2.90 22.91
N ASN A 321 -20.72 -2.54 21.63
CA ASN A 321 -20.85 -3.50 20.52
C ASN A 321 -19.69 -4.52 20.47
N ILE A 322 -18.48 -4.13 20.87
CA ILE A 322 -17.35 -5.07 21.01
C ILE A 322 -17.68 -6.11 22.09
N LEU A 323 -18.14 -5.69 23.27
CA LEU A 323 -18.49 -6.61 24.37
C LEU A 323 -19.60 -7.59 23.95
N LEU A 324 -20.65 -7.12 23.28
CA LEU A 324 -21.71 -7.96 22.72
C LEU A 324 -21.23 -8.95 21.65
N THR A 325 -20.06 -8.71 21.06
CA THR A 325 -19.48 -9.64 20.07
C THR A 325 -18.69 -10.76 20.73
N PHE A 326 -18.26 -10.58 21.98
CA PHE A 326 -17.58 -11.63 22.74
C PHE A 326 -18.51 -12.48 23.63
N MET A 327 -19.72 -11.98 23.95
CA MET A 327 -20.76 -12.72 24.70
C MET A 327 -21.57 -13.65 23.80
#